data_AF-A0A933Y218-F1
#
_entry.id   AF-A0A933Y218-F1
#
_cell.length_a   1.000
_cell.length_b   1.000
_cell.length_c   1.000
_cell.angle_alpha   90.00
_cell.angle_beta   90.00
_cell.angle_gamma   90.00
#
_symmetry.space_group_name_H-M   'P 1'
#
loop_
_entity.id
_entity.type
_entity.pdbx_description
1 polymer ?
#
loop_
_entity_poly.entity_id
_entity_poly.type
_entity_poly.pdbx_seq_one_letter_code
_entity_poly.pdbx_strand_id
1 'polypeptide(L)'
;MSAHPDDRAVFEPEVEALLAEAAANPNSLLLRVPRTGTVPRRAWLDEPTRVSKTGLSSLERHLLAAHRSEIAQGLRWLCRERLEAERTPGRRVFAVRLERQDAKPEGAIDVLARGVHEALRASWASELELAREPWSLRAASADDLATLAMRFEPNSATQIWWGLSAVVGGDVPAGRRAFERVIEETRSVVQLSMAWSDLGLVRVLEGDPIGAQVAYRHAWRLRPDNALAGLVACFYAVQSGTAVLLESYSTDLESAVAAQAEDCALAYAADLHRLRSAGRWAPTKESLELVARFGERMGPAGRSVLSVFK
;
A
#
# COMPACT_ATOMS: atom_id res chain seq x y z
N MET A 1 -8.89 -14.37 5.25
CA MET A 1 -7.78 -15.04 5.96
C MET A 1 -7.52 -14.26 7.22
N SER A 2 -7.71 -14.83 8.40
CA SER A 2 -7.10 -14.28 9.62
C SER A 2 -5.59 -14.37 9.44
N ALA A 3 -4.88 -13.23 9.44
CA ALA A 3 -3.45 -13.27 9.69
C ALA A 3 -3.26 -14.00 11.03
N HIS A 4 -2.26 -14.89 11.09
CA HIS A 4 -1.99 -15.59 12.33
C HIS A 4 -1.57 -14.50 13.34
N PRO A 5 -2.14 -14.44 14.56
CA PRO A 5 -1.77 -13.44 15.57
C PRO A 5 -0.29 -13.49 16.01
N ASP A 6 0.49 -14.41 15.44
CA ASP A 6 1.95 -14.57 15.58
C ASP A 6 2.76 -13.90 14.45
N ASP A 7 2.16 -13.21 13.48
CA ASP A 7 2.90 -12.49 12.42
C ASP A 7 3.56 -11.18 12.90
N ARG A 8 3.67 -11.00 14.22
CA ARG A 8 4.58 -10.00 14.79
C ARG A 8 5.99 -10.41 14.42
N ALA A 9 6.76 -9.47 13.87
CA ALA A 9 8.21 -9.62 13.80
C ALA A 9 8.79 -9.52 15.22
N VAL A 10 8.58 -10.57 16.03
CA VAL A 10 9.33 -10.77 17.27
C VAL A 10 10.69 -11.26 16.79
N PHE A 11 11.67 -10.36 16.81
CA PHE A 11 13.05 -10.77 16.61
C PHE A 11 13.43 -11.75 17.69
N GLU A 12 14.24 -12.75 17.35
CA GLU A 12 14.91 -13.51 18.40
C GLU A 12 15.71 -12.54 19.29
N PRO A 13 15.72 -12.72 20.63
CA PRO A 13 16.40 -11.79 21.54
C PRO A 13 17.88 -11.56 21.19
N GLU A 14 18.52 -12.57 20.60
CA GLU A 14 19.88 -12.46 20.05
C GLU A 14 19.95 -11.45 18.90
N VAL A 15 19.07 -11.56 17.90
CA VAL A 15 18.99 -10.61 16.77
C VAL A 15 18.71 -9.20 17.26
N GLU A 16 17.84 -9.07 18.26
CA GLU A 16 17.52 -7.81 18.90
C GLU A 16 18.77 -7.13 19.50
N ALA A 17 19.53 -7.90 20.28
CA ALA A 17 20.76 -7.43 20.91
C ALA A 17 21.83 -7.04 19.87
N LEU A 18 21.99 -7.85 18.82
CA LEU A 18 22.94 -7.59 17.73
C LEU A 18 22.54 -6.33 16.92
N LEU A 19 21.25 -6.11 16.66
CA LEU A 19 20.76 -4.90 16.01
C LEU A 19 20.99 -3.66 16.88
N ALA A 20 20.76 -3.75 18.18
CA ALA A 20 21.01 -2.67 19.12
C ALA A 20 22.51 -2.30 19.17
N GLU A 21 23.40 -3.30 19.20
CA GLU A 21 24.85 -3.09 19.16
C GLU A 21 25.28 -2.44 17.83
N ALA A 22 24.78 -2.93 16.70
CA ALA A 22 25.07 -2.36 15.39
C ALA A 22 24.57 -0.90 15.28
N ALA A 23 23.39 -0.59 15.83
CA ALA A 23 22.82 0.75 15.81
C ALA A 23 23.58 1.74 16.73
N ALA A 24 24.15 1.25 17.83
CA ALA A 24 24.99 2.04 18.72
C ALA A 24 26.33 2.44 18.08
N ASN A 25 26.81 1.68 17.08
CA ASN A 25 28.03 2.01 16.37
C ASN A 25 27.84 3.21 15.41
N PRO A 26 28.53 4.35 15.64
CA PRO A 26 28.37 5.54 14.80
C PRO A 26 28.85 5.35 13.36
N ASN A 27 29.67 4.33 13.12
CA ASN A 27 30.24 4.00 11.81
C ASN A 27 29.53 2.82 11.13
N SER A 28 28.40 2.34 11.65
CA SER A 28 27.65 1.27 11.00
C SER A 28 27.25 1.69 9.58
N LEU A 29 27.63 0.87 8.60
CA LEU A 29 27.26 1.03 7.20
C LEU A 29 25.94 0.30 6.86
N LEU A 30 25.51 -0.60 7.74
CA LEU A 30 24.35 -1.45 7.52
C LEU A 30 23.03 -0.74 7.88
N LEU A 31 22.97 -0.11 9.05
CA LEU A 31 21.72 0.47 9.58
C LEU A 31 21.58 1.97 9.32
N ARG A 32 22.63 2.62 8.80
CA ARG A 32 22.60 4.06 8.50
C ARG A 32 22.21 4.30 7.06
N VAL A 33 21.05 4.92 6.87
CA VAL A 33 20.70 5.55 5.59
C VAL A 33 21.49 6.86 5.51
N PRO A 34 22.32 7.09 4.47
CA PRO A 34 23.04 8.35 4.31
C PRO A 34 22.05 9.51 4.28
N ARG A 35 22.12 10.42 5.26
CA ARG A 35 21.28 11.64 5.34
C ARG A 35 21.66 12.71 4.31
N THR A 36 22.58 12.41 3.39
CA THR A 36 23.00 13.36 2.36
C THR A 36 21.80 13.70 1.48
N GLY A 37 21.47 14.99 1.41
CA GLY A 37 20.16 15.59 1.07
C GLY A 37 19.53 15.30 -0.30
N THR A 38 19.92 14.24 -0.98
CA THR A 38 19.20 13.63 -2.09
C THR A 38 19.63 12.18 -2.07
N VAL A 39 18.84 11.30 -1.44
CA VAL A 39 18.95 9.87 -1.74
C VAL A 39 18.82 9.78 -3.27
N PRO A 40 19.81 9.25 -3.99
CA PRO A 40 19.71 9.16 -5.43
C PRO A 40 18.40 8.45 -5.76
N ARG A 41 17.66 8.94 -6.77
CA ARG A 41 16.49 8.30 -7.43
C ARG A 41 16.81 6.91 -8.02
N ARG A 42 17.82 6.23 -7.50
CA ARG A 42 18.46 4.99 -7.90
C ARG A 42 18.77 4.11 -6.69
N ALA A 43 18.22 4.37 -5.50
CA ALA A 43 18.43 3.49 -4.33
C ALA A 43 18.02 2.02 -4.60
N TRP A 44 17.12 1.78 -5.56
CA TRP A 44 16.77 0.45 -6.06
C TRP A 44 17.76 -0.17 -7.06
N LEU A 45 18.82 0.56 -7.45
CA LEU A 45 19.94 0.08 -8.25
C LEU A 45 21.20 -0.19 -7.41
N ASP A 46 21.17 0.12 -6.11
CA ASP A 46 22.25 -0.33 -5.23
C ASP A 46 22.15 -1.85 -5.12
N GLU A 47 23.22 -2.56 -5.50
CA GLU A 47 23.27 -4.01 -5.31
C GLU A 47 22.96 -4.35 -3.84
N PRO A 48 22.23 -5.46 -3.58
CA PRO A 48 22.07 -5.97 -2.22
C PRO A 48 23.38 -5.94 -1.45
N THR A 49 23.33 -5.53 -0.19
CA THR A 49 24.55 -5.46 0.63
C THR A 49 25.09 -6.88 0.81
N ARG A 50 26.24 -7.17 0.18
CA ARG A 50 26.89 -8.48 0.26
C ARG A 50 27.72 -8.56 1.53
N VAL A 51 27.82 -9.76 2.12
CA VAL A 51 28.69 -10.04 3.30
C VAL A 51 30.15 -9.65 3.02
N SER A 52 30.59 -9.74 1.76
CA SER A 52 31.94 -9.37 1.31
C SER A 52 32.17 -7.87 1.13
N LYS A 53 31.16 -7.01 1.37
CA LYS A 53 31.32 -5.56 1.22
C LYS A 53 32.38 -5.03 2.17
N THR A 54 33.32 -4.27 1.62
CA THR A 54 34.39 -3.62 2.38
C THR A 54 33.79 -2.59 3.35
N GLY A 55 34.42 -2.44 4.53
CA GLY A 55 33.96 -1.50 5.56
C GLY A 55 32.90 -2.04 6.53
N LEU A 56 32.31 -3.21 6.28
CA LEU A 56 31.43 -3.86 7.26
C LEU A 56 32.23 -4.35 8.48
N SER A 57 31.67 -4.18 9.67
CA SER A 57 32.15 -4.81 10.90
C SER A 57 31.88 -6.33 10.90
N SER A 58 32.53 -7.07 11.82
CA SER A 58 32.26 -8.51 11.98
C SER A 58 30.80 -8.79 12.33
N LEU A 59 30.23 -7.95 13.19
CA LEU A 59 28.82 -8.00 13.59
C LEU A 59 27.88 -7.82 12.39
N GLU A 60 28.09 -6.79 11.56
CA GLU A 60 27.24 -6.53 10.40
C GLU A 60 27.33 -7.65 9.36
N ARG A 61 28.51 -8.24 9.18
CA ARG A 61 28.67 -9.43 8.33
C ARG A 61 27.87 -10.62 8.87
N HIS A 62 27.89 -10.81 10.19
CA HIS A 62 27.13 -11.88 10.83
C HIS A 62 25.62 -11.66 10.65
N LEU A 63 25.10 -10.46 10.93
CA LEU A 63 23.70 -10.09 10.71
C LEU A 63 23.26 -10.35 9.26
N LEU A 64 24.08 -9.98 8.28
CA LEU A 64 23.80 -10.23 6.86
C LEU A 64 23.87 -11.70 6.45
N ALA A 65 24.72 -12.50 7.12
CA ALA A 65 24.89 -13.91 6.80
C ALA A 65 23.80 -14.79 7.43
N ALA A 66 23.42 -14.49 8.68
CA ALA A 66 22.53 -15.34 9.48
C ALA A 66 21.08 -14.83 9.54
N HIS A 67 20.86 -13.52 9.56
CA HIS A 67 19.55 -12.93 9.92
C HIS A 67 18.95 -12.01 8.86
N ARG A 68 19.47 -12.08 7.62
CA ARG A 68 19.08 -11.19 6.52
C ARG A 68 17.57 -11.09 6.29
N SER A 69 16.90 -12.24 6.24
CA SER A 69 15.46 -12.30 5.93
C SER A 69 14.58 -11.87 7.09
N GLU A 70 14.96 -12.24 8.31
CA GLU A 70 14.28 -11.82 9.53
C GLU A 70 14.35 -10.30 9.69
N ILE A 71 15.53 -9.71 9.50
CA ILE A 71 15.73 -8.25 9.53
C ILE A 71 14.91 -7.56 8.43
N ALA A 72 14.95 -8.07 7.20
CA ALA A 72 14.14 -7.51 6.11
C ALA A 72 12.64 -7.59 6.40
N GLN A 73 12.16 -8.67 7.02
CA GLN A 73 10.77 -8.81 7.44
C GLN A 73 10.41 -7.78 8.53
N GLY A 74 11.21 -7.65 9.58
CA GLY A 74 10.94 -6.68 10.64
C GLY A 74 11.02 -5.24 10.15
N LEU A 75 11.93 -4.91 9.23
CA LEU A 75 11.98 -3.59 8.58
C LEU A 75 10.74 -3.31 7.72
N ARG A 76 10.21 -4.32 7.00
CA ARG A 76 8.93 -4.18 6.27
C ARG A 76 7.77 -3.94 7.21
N TRP A 77 7.72 -4.65 8.34
CA TRP A 77 6.69 -4.47 9.35
C TRP A 77 6.76 -3.05 9.95
N LEU A 78 7.95 -2.59 10.34
CA LEU A 78 8.15 -1.22 10.83
C LEU A 78 7.82 -0.17 9.75
N CYS A 79 8.14 -0.43 8.49
CA CYS A 79 7.78 0.44 7.37
C CYS A 79 6.25 0.57 7.29
N ARG A 80 5.52 -0.54 7.35
CA ARG A 80 4.06 -0.55 7.39
C ARG A 80 3.53 0.28 8.55
N GLU A 81 3.98 0.02 9.77
CA GLU A 81 3.60 0.78 10.96
C GLU A 81 3.85 2.28 10.78
N ARG A 82 4.98 2.62 10.14
CA ARG A 82 5.33 4.01 9.86
C ARG A 82 4.42 4.65 8.83
N LEU A 83 4.12 3.94 7.73
CA LEU A 83 3.16 4.37 6.72
C LEU A 83 1.77 4.59 7.32
N GLU A 84 1.40 3.82 8.34
CA GLU A 84 0.15 3.99 9.08
C GLU A 84 0.21 5.18 10.05
N ALA A 85 1.33 5.40 10.75
CA ALA A 85 1.49 6.46 11.74
C ALA A 85 1.77 7.86 11.14
N GLU A 86 2.49 7.94 10.02
CA GLU A 86 2.75 9.21 9.30
C GLU A 86 1.48 9.80 8.67
N ARG A 87 0.36 9.07 8.76
CA ARG A 87 -0.99 9.56 8.48
C ARG A 87 -1.44 10.55 9.52
N THR A 88 -0.99 11.79 9.40
CA THR A 88 -1.63 12.89 10.11
C THR A 88 -2.98 13.16 9.46
N PRO A 89 -4.09 13.33 10.21
CA PRO A 89 -5.36 13.79 9.66
C PRO A 89 -5.15 15.14 8.97
N GLY A 90 -5.14 15.15 7.63
CA GLY A 90 -4.88 16.35 6.83
C GLY A 90 -3.46 16.46 6.24
N ARG A 91 -2.51 15.59 6.59
CA ARG A 91 -1.20 15.51 5.92
C ARG A 91 -1.31 14.53 4.75
N ARG A 92 -1.20 15.13 3.57
CA ARG A 92 -1.56 14.57 2.28
C ARG A 92 -0.50 13.58 1.82
N VAL A 93 -0.90 12.34 1.64
CA VAL A 93 -0.52 11.54 0.47
C VAL A 93 -1.46 12.10 -0.61
N PHE A 94 -1.23 13.18 -1.37
CA PHE A 94 -0.04 13.79 -1.96
C PHE A 94 -0.09 15.32 -1.80
N ALA A 95 1.06 15.97 -1.69
CA ALA A 95 1.19 17.37 -2.04
C ALA A 95 2.19 17.47 -3.19
N VAL A 96 1.76 17.09 -4.39
CA VAL A 96 2.40 17.65 -5.58
C VAL A 96 2.00 19.12 -5.58
N ARG A 97 2.97 20.00 -5.34
CA ARG A 97 2.83 21.40 -5.72
C ARG A 97 2.91 21.41 -7.24
N LEU A 98 1.76 21.17 -7.90
CA LEU A 98 1.63 21.48 -9.31
C LEU A 98 1.74 22.99 -9.39
N GLU A 99 2.90 23.46 -9.86
CA GLU A 99 2.97 24.80 -10.40
C GLU A 99 1.86 24.91 -11.44
N ARG A 100 1.00 25.91 -11.22
CA ARG A 100 -0.14 26.28 -12.04
C ARG A 100 0.13 26.02 -13.53
N GLN A 101 -0.62 25.08 -14.09
CA GLN A 101 -1.15 25.19 -15.45
C GLN A 101 -2.62 24.84 -15.41
N ASP A 102 -3.40 25.64 -16.12
CA ASP A 102 -4.79 25.92 -15.78
C ASP A 102 -5.75 24.72 -15.92
N ALA A 103 -6.53 24.53 -14.86
CA ALA A 103 -7.82 23.86 -14.75
C ALA A 103 -7.95 22.39 -15.20
N LYS A 104 -7.82 21.45 -14.24
CA LYS A 104 -8.57 20.18 -14.15
C LYS A 104 -8.79 19.81 -12.67
N PRO A 105 -9.79 18.98 -12.31
CA PRO A 105 -10.22 18.79 -10.93
C PRO A 105 -9.19 17.98 -10.12
N GLU A 106 -8.24 18.70 -9.54
CA GLU A 106 -7.18 18.20 -8.67
C GLU A 106 -7.72 18.03 -7.24
N GLY A 107 -7.74 16.78 -6.77
CA GLY A 107 -8.00 16.47 -5.35
C GLY A 107 -8.84 15.22 -5.07
N ALA A 108 -9.56 14.66 -6.05
CA ALA A 108 -10.32 13.41 -5.90
C ALA A 108 -9.40 12.21 -5.61
N ILE A 109 -8.31 12.20 -6.36
CA ILE A 109 -7.32 11.16 -6.52
C ILE A 109 -6.54 10.90 -5.22
N ASP A 110 -6.09 11.97 -4.55
CA ASP A 110 -5.33 11.91 -3.29
C ASP A 110 -6.14 11.39 -2.10
N VAL A 111 -7.47 11.42 -2.18
CA VAL A 111 -8.35 11.01 -1.10
C VAL A 111 -8.94 9.63 -1.36
N LEU A 112 -9.19 9.27 -2.63
CA LEU A 112 -9.54 7.89 -3.03
C LEU A 112 -8.42 6.92 -2.65
N ALA A 113 -7.17 7.33 -2.88
CA ALA A 113 -5.98 6.67 -2.37
C ALA A 113 -6.03 6.38 -0.86
N ARG A 114 -6.59 7.32 -0.08
CA ARG A 114 -6.75 7.16 1.38
C ARG A 114 -7.86 6.18 1.73
N GLY A 115 -9.00 6.22 1.05
CA GLY A 115 -10.13 5.33 1.38
C GLY A 115 -9.90 3.87 1.01
N VAL A 116 -9.24 3.61 -0.13
CA VAL A 116 -8.74 2.25 -0.44
C VAL A 116 -7.83 1.79 0.70
N HIS A 117 -6.93 2.64 1.15
CA HIS A 117 -6.01 2.25 2.21
C HIS A 117 -6.66 2.11 3.60
N GLU A 118 -7.65 2.94 3.96
CA GLU A 118 -8.40 2.81 5.23
C GLU A 118 -9.23 1.52 5.28
N ALA A 119 -9.74 1.06 4.14
CA ALA A 119 -10.42 -0.22 4.08
C ALA A 119 -9.44 -1.42 4.07
N LEU A 120 -8.21 -1.28 3.53
CA LEU A 120 -7.13 -2.25 3.78
C LEU A 120 -6.79 -2.32 5.27
N ARG A 121 -6.77 -1.17 5.95
CA ARG A 121 -6.55 -1.07 7.40
C ARG A 121 -7.65 -1.77 8.19
N ALA A 122 -8.93 -1.57 7.87
CA ALA A 122 -10.04 -2.23 8.59
C ALA A 122 -9.96 -3.77 8.50
N SER A 123 -9.48 -4.30 7.39
CA SER A 123 -9.18 -5.73 7.24
C SER A 123 -8.05 -6.23 8.16
N TRP A 124 -7.21 -5.34 8.69
CA TRP A 124 -5.98 -5.65 9.42
C TRP A 124 -5.85 -4.97 10.81
N ALA A 125 -6.88 -4.24 11.26
CA ALA A 125 -6.84 -3.37 12.43
C ALA A 125 -7.02 -4.10 13.78
N SER A 126 -7.35 -5.39 13.77
CA SER A 126 -7.54 -6.18 15.01
C SER A 126 -6.24 -6.53 15.75
N GLU A 127 -5.07 -6.08 15.29
CA GLU A 127 -3.77 -6.56 15.77
C GLU A 127 -2.88 -5.48 16.43
N LEU A 128 -3.37 -4.25 16.54
CA LEU A 128 -2.56 -3.06 16.79
C LEU A 128 -2.71 -2.47 18.21
N GLU A 129 -2.56 -3.30 19.24
CA GLU A 129 -2.23 -2.83 20.59
C GLU A 129 -0.95 -3.50 21.14
N LEU A 130 -0.11 -2.66 21.76
CA LEU A 130 1.12 -2.92 22.54
C LEU A 130 2.45 -3.02 21.78
N ALA A 131 3.24 -1.94 21.84
CA ALA A 131 4.61 -1.93 22.41
C ALA A 131 5.15 -0.49 22.56
N ARG A 132 5.70 -0.17 23.73
CA ARG A 132 6.49 1.04 24.05
C ARG A 132 7.96 0.63 24.30
N GLU A 133 8.90 1.56 24.05
CA GLU A 133 10.38 1.54 24.36
C GLU A 133 11.31 1.05 23.21
N PRO A 134 12.65 1.30 23.22
CA PRO A 134 13.28 2.51 22.67
C PRO A 134 14.35 2.23 21.59
N TRP A 135 14.02 2.32 20.30
CA TRP A 135 14.99 2.19 19.20
C TRP A 135 15.12 3.48 18.36
N SER A 136 16.33 3.76 17.86
CA SER A 136 16.67 4.91 17.02
C SER A 136 15.97 4.93 15.64
N LEU A 137 15.35 3.80 15.23
CA LEU A 137 14.44 3.72 14.08
C LEU A 137 13.13 4.49 14.30
N ARG A 138 12.84 4.99 15.52
CA ARG A 138 11.73 5.93 15.73
C ARG A 138 11.82 7.18 14.86
N ALA A 139 13.02 7.63 14.50
CA ALA A 139 13.19 8.75 13.59
C ALA A 139 13.21 8.36 12.11
N ALA A 140 13.32 7.06 11.79
CA ALA A 140 13.35 6.60 10.41
C ALA A 140 11.97 6.80 9.76
N SER A 141 11.97 7.36 8.56
CA SER A 141 10.78 7.46 7.73
C SER A 141 10.40 6.08 7.17
N ALA A 142 9.19 5.96 6.64
CA ALA A 142 8.81 4.75 5.90
C ALA A 142 9.77 4.46 4.74
N ASP A 143 10.27 5.50 4.08
CA ASP A 143 11.21 5.39 2.97
C ASP A 143 12.58 4.86 3.39
N ASP A 144 13.09 5.32 4.53
CA ASP A 144 14.31 4.78 5.13
C ASP A 144 14.16 3.29 5.41
N LEU A 145 13.04 2.90 6.03
CA LEU A 145 12.77 1.52 6.43
C LEU A 145 12.60 0.60 5.20
N ALA A 146 11.86 1.04 4.19
CA ALA A 146 11.67 0.28 2.97
C ALA A 146 12.98 0.14 2.17
N THR A 147 13.78 1.21 2.13
CA THR A 147 15.11 1.20 1.49
C THR A 147 16.07 0.25 2.21
N LEU A 148 16.08 0.26 3.54
CA LEU A 148 16.84 -0.70 4.32
C LEU A 148 16.37 -2.13 4.05
N ALA A 149 15.05 -2.38 4.08
CA ALA A 149 14.50 -3.71 3.80
C ALA A 149 14.95 -4.23 2.42
N MET A 150 14.91 -3.38 1.39
CA MET A 150 15.39 -3.70 0.05
C MET A 150 16.91 -4.01 0.00
N ARG A 151 17.72 -3.24 0.73
CA ARG A 151 19.17 -3.45 0.82
C ARG A 151 19.53 -4.76 1.50
N PHE A 152 18.77 -5.10 2.54
CA PHE A 152 18.87 -6.38 3.21
C PHE A 152 18.40 -7.46 2.26
N GLU A 153 17.17 -7.49 1.78
CA GLU A 153 16.68 -8.58 0.92
C GLU A 153 15.90 -8.02 -0.27
N PRO A 154 16.51 -7.92 -1.47
CA PRO A 154 15.80 -7.48 -2.65
C PRO A 154 14.95 -8.64 -3.20
N ASN A 155 13.66 -8.57 -2.93
CA ASN A 155 12.68 -9.52 -3.41
C ASN A 155 11.37 -8.78 -3.72
N SER A 156 10.40 -9.48 -4.30
CA SER A 156 9.13 -8.87 -4.68
C SER A 156 8.39 -8.24 -3.48
N ALA A 157 8.53 -8.79 -2.27
CA ALA A 157 7.85 -8.25 -1.09
C ALA A 157 8.48 -6.92 -0.63
N THR A 158 9.81 -6.85 -0.50
CA THR A 158 10.50 -5.59 -0.17
C THR A 158 10.29 -4.55 -1.26
N GLN A 159 10.16 -4.98 -2.51
CA GLN A 159 9.84 -4.10 -3.64
C GLN A 159 8.43 -3.53 -3.62
N ILE A 160 7.43 -4.31 -3.20
CA ILE A 160 6.07 -3.77 -2.99
C ILE A 160 6.12 -2.67 -1.91
N TRP A 161 6.71 -2.94 -0.75
CA TRP A 161 6.76 -1.96 0.34
C TRP A 161 7.56 -0.72 -0.01
N TRP A 162 8.67 -0.90 -0.72
CA TRP A 162 9.45 0.22 -1.23
C TRP A 162 8.66 1.03 -2.27
N GLY A 163 7.97 0.38 -3.21
CA GLY A 163 7.08 1.05 -4.16
C GLY A 163 5.98 1.84 -3.46
N LEU A 164 5.35 1.26 -2.45
CA LEU A 164 4.30 1.91 -1.66
C LEU A 164 4.85 3.13 -0.89
N SER A 165 6.04 3.00 -0.30
CA SER A 165 6.71 4.14 0.34
C SER A 165 7.01 5.26 -0.67
N ALA A 166 7.50 4.92 -1.86
CA ALA A 166 7.75 5.90 -2.91
C ALA A 166 6.46 6.63 -3.34
N VAL A 167 5.36 5.89 -3.49
CA VAL A 167 4.02 6.46 -3.73
C VAL A 167 3.64 7.41 -2.60
N VAL A 168 3.74 6.99 -1.34
CA VAL A 168 3.39 7.84 -0.18
C VAL A 168 4.28 9.08 -0.07
N GLY A 169 5.55 8.96 -0.43
CA GLY A 169 6.52 10.06 -0.52
C GLY A 169 6.33 10.98 -1.73
N GLY A 170 5.38 10.70 -2.63
CA GLY A 170 5.05 11.52 -3.79
C GLY A 170 5.75 11.13 -5.09
N ASP A 171 6.64 10.14 -5.10
CA ASP A 171 7.28 9.63 -6.33
C ASP A 171 6.43 8.50 -6.96
N VAL A 172 5.25 8.90 -7.46
CA VAL A 172 4.31 8.00 -8.16
C VAL A 172 4.97 7.22 -9.30
N PRO A 173 5.79 7.83 -10.17
CA PRO A 173 6.47 7.10 -11.25
C PRO A 173 7.42 6.01 -10.74
N ALA A 174 8.09 6.24 -9.61
CA ALA A 174 8.96 5.25 -8.99
C ALA A 174 8.19 4.07 -8.39
N GLY A 175 7.10 4.36 -7.67
CA GLY A 175 6.16 3.35 -7.19
C GLY A 175 5.59 2.48 -8.32
N ARG A 176 5.15 3.11 -9.42
CA ARG A 176 4.66 2.40 -10.61
C ARG A 176 5.66 1.36 -11.12
N ARG A 177 6.91 1.80 -11.38
CA ARG A 177 7.96 0.91 -11.89
C ARG A 177 8.25 -0.24 -10.92
N ALA A 178 8.16 0.01 -9.62
CA ALA A 178 8.32 -1.02 -8.61
C ALA A 178 7.24 -2.10 -8.76
N PHE A 179 5.97 -1.71 -8.86
CA PHE A 179 4.85 -2.65 -8.96
C PHE A 179 4.83 -3.39 -10.31
N GLU A 180 5.09 -2.68 -11.42
CA GLU A 180 5.17 -3.29 -12.75
C GLU A 180 6.25 -4.38 -12.80
N ARG A 181 7.44 -4.12 -12.24
CA ARG A 181 8.48 -5.15 -12.15
C ARG A 181 8.06 -6.33 -11.26
N VAL A 182 7.40 -6.09 -10.13
CA VAL A 182 6.88 -7.19 -9.30
C VAL A 182 5.90 -8.05 -10.10
N ILE A 183 5.02 -7.43 -10.90
CA ILE A 183 4.06 -8.12 -11.76
C ILE A 183 4.76 -8.99 -12.81
N GLU A 184 5.86 -8.50 -13.39
CA GLU A 184 6.63 -9.21 -14.41
C GLU A 184 7.43 -10.39 -13.82
N GLU A 185 8.02 -10.21 -12.64
CA GLU A 185 9.03 -11.10 -12.09
C GLU A 185 8.49 -12.12 -11.08
N THR A 186 7.47 -11.76 -10.29
CA THR A 186 6.99 -12.65 -9.22
C THR A 186 6.17 -13.83 -9.76
N ARG A 187 6.20 -14.92 -9.00
CA ARG A 187 5.32 -16.08 -9.17
C ARG A 187 4.37 -16.27 -7.98
N SER A 188 4.52 -15.47 -6.93
CA SER A 188 3.63 -15.52 -5.77
C SER A 188 2.31 -14.84 -6.09
N VAL A 189 1.21 -15.60 -6.06
CA VAL A 189 -0.15 -15.08 -6.27
C VAL A 189 -0.49 -13.96 -5.28
N VAL A 190 -0.02 -14.08 -4.03
CA VAL A 190 -0.24 -13.08 -2.99
C VAL A 190 0.45 -11.76 -3.36
N GLN A 191 1.74 -11.81 -3.67
CA GLN A 191 2.51 -10.61 -4.04
C GLN A 191 2.02 -10.01 -5.35
N LEU A 192 1.62 -10.86 -6.31
CA LEU A 192 1.06 -10.40 -7.58
C LEU A 192 -0.27 -9.67 -7.35
N SER A 193 -1.16 -10.20 -6.50
CA SER A 193 -2.41 -9.53 -6.13
C SER A 193 -2.15 -8.18 -5.45
N MET A 194 -1.21 -8.13 -4.49
CA MET A 194 -0.81 -6.88 -3.83
C MET A 194 -0.27 -5.86 -4.84
N ALA A 195 0.67 -6.25 -5.71
CA ALA A 195 1.25 -5.34 -6.70
C ALA A 195 0.21 -4.81 -7.70
N TRP A 196 -0.76 -5.63 -8.12
CA TRP A 196 -1.88 -5.14 -8.94
C TRP A 196 -2.78 -4.16 -8.18
N SER A 197 -3.03 -4.40 -6.90
CA SER A 197 -3.82 -3.47 -6.06
C SER A 197 -3.11 -2.13 -5.90
N ASP A 198 -1.80 -2.15 -5.64
CA ASP A 198 -1.00 -0.94 -5.47
C ASP A 198 -0.74 -0.22 -6.81
N LEU A 199 -0.65 -0.96 -7.93
CA LEU A 199 -0.68 -0.37 -9.26
C LEU A 199 -2.04 0.29 -9.54
N GLY A 200 -3.14 -0.29 -9.07
CA GLY A 200 -4.47 0.34 -9.11
C GLY A 200 -4.46 1.69 -8.41
N LEU A 201 -3.85 1.77 -7.22
CA LEU A 201 -3.65 3.02 -6.50
C LEU A 201 -2.84 4.02 -7.33
N VAL A 202 -1.71 3.61 -7.90
CA VAL A 202 -0.91 4.46 -8.80
C VAL A 202 -1.74 4.99 -9.97
N ARG A 203 -2.59 4.17 -10.60
CA ARG A 203 -3.44 4.63 -11.71
C ARG A 203 -4.48 5.66 -11.28
N VAL A 204 -5.02 5.53 -10.06
CA VAL A 204 -5.84 6.58 -9.46
C VAL A 204 -5.04 7.87 -9.39
N LEU A 205 -3.81 7.80 -8.89
CA LEU A 205 -2.87 8.92 -8.74
C LEU A 205 -2.49 9.60 -10.05
N GLU A 206 -2.43 8.84 -11.13
CA GLU A 206 -2.22 9.33 -12.48
C GLU A 206 -3.49 9.90 -13.14
N GLY A 207 -4.65 9.81 -12.50
CA GLY A 207 -5.93 10.22 -13.06
C GLY A 207 -6.47 9.28 -14.14
N ASP A 208 -6.09 8.00 -14.07
CA ASP A 208 -6.51 6.93 -14.98
C ASP A 208 -7.51 5.98 -14.28
N PRO A 209 -8.81 6.33 -14.19
CA PRO A 209 -9.80 5.50 -13.53
C PRO A 209 -10.05 4.17 -14.25
N ILE A 210 -9.82 4.11 -15.57
CA ILE A 210 -9.96 2.87 -16.35
C ILE A 210 -8.79 1.93 -16.03
N GLY A 211 -7.56 2.43 -16.03
CA GLY A 211 -6.38 1.67 -15.61
C GLY A 211 -6.48 1.19 -14.17
N ALA A 212 -6.98 2.04 -13.26
CA ALA A 212 -7.22 1.67 -11.87
C ALA A 212 -8.21 0.49 -11.77
N GLN A 213 -9.33 0.61 -12.47
CA GLN A 213 -10.36 -0.43 -12.55
C GLN A 213 -9.80 -1.77 -13.04
N VAL A 214 -9.01 -1.75 -14.10
CA VAL A 214 -8.36 -2.95 -14.65
C VAL A 214 -7.41 -3.56 -13.62
N ALA A 215 -6.57 -2.75 -12.99
CA ALA A 215 -5.58 -3.22 -12.02
C ALA A 215 -6.22 -3.85 -10.77
N TYR A 216 -7.22 -3.19 -10.17
CA TYR A 216 -7.96 -3.76 -9.03
C TYR A 216 -8.73 -5.03 -9.41
N ARG A 217 -9.26 -5.11 -10.63
CA ARG A 217 -9.87 -6.35 -11.14
C ARG A 217 -8.86 -7.49 -11.19
N HIS A 218 -7.64 -7.24 -11.67
CA HIS A 218 -6.59 -8.25 -11.70
C HIS A 218 -6.23 -8.69 -10.27
N ALA A 219 -6.07 -7.75 -9.34
CA ALA A 219 -5.80 -8.05 -7.93
C ALA A 219 -6.87 -8.97 -7.33
N TRP A 220 -8.14 -8.65 -7.56
CA TRP A 220 -9.28 -9.41 -7.05
C TRP A 220 -9.44 -10.78 -7.73
N ARG A 221 -9.20 -10.90 -9.04
CA ARG A 221 -9.22 -12.20 -9.72
C ARG A 221 -8.16 -13.16 -9.18
N LEU A 222 -6.99 -12.65 -8.80
CA LEU A 222 -5.93 -13.45 -8.19
C LEU A 222 -6.27 -13.86 -6.75
N ARG A 223 -6.94 -12.99 -6.02
CA ARG A 223 -7.33 -13.18 -4.62
C ARG A 223 -8.77 -12.68 -4.42
N PRO A 224 -9.79 -13.52 -4.67
CA PRO A 224 -11.18 -13.12 -4.50
C PRO A 224 -11.52 -12.71 -3.06
N ASP A 225 -10.75 -13.17 -2.08
CA ASP A 225 -10.86 -12.81 -0.67
C ASP A 225 -10.27 -11.42 -0.34
N ASN A 226 -9.58 -10.78 -1.28
CA ASN A 226 -9.25 -9.35 -1.19
C ASN A 226 -10.50 -8.52 -1.55
N ALA A 227 -11.47 -8.53 -0.64
CA ALA A 227 -12.77 -7.91 -0.85
C ALA A 227 -12.66 -6.41 -1.18
N LEU A 228 -11.65 -5.73 -0.62
CA LEU A 228 -11.41 -4.35 -0.97
C LEU A 228 -11.08 -4.17 -2.45
N ALA A 229 -10.15 -4.95 -3.00
CA ALA A 229 -9.82 -4.84 -4.43
C ALA A 229 -11.09 -5.01 -5.28
N GLY A 230 -11.98 -5.93 -4.90
CA GLY A 230 -13.31 -6.09 -5.51
C GLY A 230 -14.20 -4.85 -5.39
N LEU A 231 -14.35 -4.29 -4.18
CA LEU A 231 -15.16 -3.08 -3.92
C LEU A 231 -14.64 -1.86 -4.70
N VAL A 232 -13.33 -1.69 -4.77
CA VAL A 232 -12.69 -0.57 -5.46
C VAL A 232 -12.80 -0.75 -6.98
N ALA A 233 -12.62 -1.97 -7.49
CA ALA A 233 -12.86 -2.26 -8.89
C ALA A 233 -14.33 -2.01 -9.30
N CYS A 234 -15.28 -2.35 -8.43
CA CYS A 234 -16.69 -2.06 -8.62
C CYS A 234 -16.95 -0.55 -8.68
N PHE A 235 -16.41 0.22 -7.73
CA PHE A 235 -16.51 1.67 -7.72
C PHE A 235 -16.02 2.29 -9.03
N TYR A 236 -14.81 1.93 -9.48
CA TYR A 236 -14.28 2.49 -10.73
C TYR A 236 -14.99 1.96 -11.98
N ALA A 237 -15.61 0.78 -11.94
CA ALA A 237 -16.47 0.30 -13.03
C ALA A 237 -17.72 1.18 -13.17
N VAL A 238 -18.35 1.57 -12.05
CA VAL A 238 -19.46 2.53 -12.05
C VAL A 238 -19.00 3.91 -12.52
N GLN A 239 -17.89 4.42 -11.97
CA GLN A 239 -17.37 5.74 -12.32
C GLN A 239 -16.97 5.86 -13.80
N SER A 240 -16.43 4.80 -14.39
CA SER A 240 -16.02 4.78 -15.81
C SER A 240 -17.17 4.47 -16.79
N GLY A 241 -18.38 4.17 -16.30
CA GLY A 241 -19.51 3.84 -17.16
C GLY A 241 -19.49 2.40 -17.72
N THR A 242 -18.69 1.49 -17.15
CA THR A 242 -18.46 0.16 -17.73
C THR A 242 -19.52 -0.86 -17.28
N ALA A 243 -20.72 -0.79 -17.88
CA ALA A 243 -21.90 -1.60 -17.51
C ALA A 243 -21.67 -3.12 -17.50
N VAL A 244 -20.99 -3.64 -18.53
CA VAL A 244 -20.76 -5.10 -18.72
C VAL A 244 -20.03 -5.72 -17.52
N LEU A 245 -19.16 -4.93 -16.88
CA LEU A 245 -18.38 -5.42 -15.76
C LEU A 245 -19.19 -5.47 -14.47
N LEU A 246 -20.14 -4.55 -14.26
CA LEU A 246 -20.98 -4.54 -13.06
C LEU A 246 -21.86 -5.78 -12.94
N GLU A 247 -22.36 -6.31 -14.06
CA GLU A 247 -23.13 -7.57 -14.06
C GLU A 247 -22.28 -8.77 -13.61
N SER A 248 -21.01 -8.81 -14.01
CA SER A 248 -20.08 -9.84 -13.53
C SER A 248 -19.72 -9.62 -12.06
N TYR A 249 -19.54 -8.37 -11.62
CA TYR A 249 -19.19 -8.04 -10.23
C TYR A 249 -20.31 -8.34 -9.24
N SER A 250 -21.58 -8.11 -9.58
CA SER A 250 -22.68 -8.24 -8.60
C SER A 250 -22.81 -9.64 -8.02
N THR A 251 -22.49 -10.67 -8.80
CA THR A 251 -22.58 -12.07 -8.35
C THR A 251 -21.35 -12.49 -7.54
N ASP A 252 -20.18 -12.11 -8.04
CA ASP A 252 -18.89 -12.52 -7.48
C ASP A 252 -18.52 -11.73 -6.20
N LEU A 253 -18.90 -10.44 -6.14
CA LEU A 253 -18.61 -9.56 -5.01
C LEU A 253 -19.35 -10.01 -3.75
N GLU A 254 -20.60 -10.42 -3.85
CA GLU A 254 -21.38 -10.88 -2.68
C GLU A 254 -20.81 -12.15 -2.05
N SER A 255 -20.33 -13.08 -2.89
CA SER A 255 -19.67 -14.30 -2.43
C SER A 255 -18.32 -14.00 -1.75
N ALA A 256 -17.61 -12.97 -2.21
CA ALA A 256 -16.34 -12.53 -1.64
C ALA A 256 -16.48 -11.69 -0.36
N VAL A 257 -17.57 -10.91 -0.25
CA VAL A 257 -17.79 -9.94 0.83
C VAL A 257 -18.21 -10.58 2.15
N ALA A 258 -18.92 -11.71 2.10
CA ALA A 258 -19.61 -12.31 3.25
C ALA A 258 -18.71 -12.73 4.44
N ALA A 259 -17.38 -12.70 4.30
CA ALA A 259 -16.45 -13.17 5.35
C ALA A 259 -15.72 -12.07 6.15
N GLN A 260 -15.48 -10.87 5.58
CA GLN A 260 -14.56 -9.86 6.17
C GLN A 260 -14.85 -8.39 5.73
N ALA A 261 -15.90 -8.13 4.95
CA ALA A 261 -15.94 -6.93 4.11
C ALA A 261 -17.01 -5.88 4.41
N GLU A 262 -17.93 -6.10 5.36
CA GLU A 262 -18.94 -5.09 5.69
C GLU A 262 -18.29 -3.83 6.28
N ASP A 263 -17.40 -4.00 7.27
CA ASP A 263 -16.64 -2.88 7.85
C ASP A 263 -15.77 -2.18 6.81
N CYS A 264 -15.12 -2.95 5.93
CA CYS A 264 -14.31 -2.40 4.83
C CYS A 264 -15.17 -1.59 3.85
N ALA A 265 -16.34 -2.10 3.48
CA ALA A 265 -17.27 -1.43 2.58
C ALA A 265 -17.85 -0.16 3.20
N LEU A 266 -18.19 -0.19 4.50
CA LEU A 266 -18.68 0.97 5.25
C LEU A 266 -17.61 2.04 5.38
N ALA A 267 -16.37 1.66 5.74
CA ALA A 267 -15.24 2.58 5.81
C ALA A 267 -14.99 3.23 4.43
N TYR A 268 -14.93 2.41 3.38
CA TYR A 268 -14.73 2.90 2.01
C TYR A 268 -15.86 3.82 1.54
N ALA A 269 -17.12 3.48 1.84
CA ALA A 269 -18.27 4.31 1.50
C ALA A 269 -18.26 5.64 2.28
N ALA A 270 -17.89 5.63 3.56
CA ALA A 270 -17.73 6.83 4.36
C ALA A 270 -16.67 7.77 3.76
N ASP A 271 -15.56 7.23 3.26
CA ASP A 271 -14.54 8.00 2.57
C ASP A 271 -15.04 8.66 1.29
N LEU A 272 -15.76 7.90 0.46
CA LEU A 272 -16.37 8.40 -0.77
C LEU A 272 -17.44 9.47 -0.49
N HIS A 273 -18.19 9.36 0.61
CA HIS A 273 -19.10 10.41 1.06
C HIS A 273 -18.34 11.68 1.48
N ARG A 274 -17.30 11.56 2.30
CA ARG A 274 -16.45 12.70 2.70
C ARG A 274 -15.90 13.42 1.46
N LEU A 275 -15.48 12.65 0.46
CA LEU A 275 -15.01 13.13 -0.83
C LEU A 275 -16.05 13.95 -1.59
N ARG A 276 -17.26 13.42 -1.70
CA ARG A 276 -18.38 14.08 -2.36
C ARG A 276 -18.78 15.37 -1.65
N SER A 277 -18.93 15.31 -0.33
CA SER A 277 -19.31 16.49 0.48
C SER A 277 -18.27 17.60 0.42
N ALA A 278 -16.99 17.28 0.20
CA ALA A 278 -15.93 18.25 -0.01
C ALA A 278 -15.87 18.80 -1.46
N GLY A 279 -16.79 18.41 -2.35
CA GLY A 279 -16.79 18.80 -3.76
C GLY A 279 -15.61 18.25 -4.57
N ARG A 280 -14.91 17.25 -4.02
CA ARG A 280 -13.68 16.69 -4.62
C ARG A 280 -13.96 15.55 -5.59
N TRP A 281 -15.16 15.00 -5.55
CA TRP A 281 -15.61 13.98 -6.48
C TRP A 281 -17.11 14.17 -6.73
N ALA A 282 -17.54 13.91 -7.96
CA ALA A 282 -18.94 13.91 -8.32
C ALA A 282 -19.23 12.71 -9.23
N PRO A 283 -20.38 12.05 -9.05
CA PRO A 283 -20.83 11.01 -9.95
C PRO A 283 -21.12 11.62 -11.34
N THR A 284 -20.77 10.91 -12.40
CA THR A 284 -21.21 11.23 -13.76
C THR A 284 -22.67 10.84 -13.96
N LYS A 285 -23.35 11.39 -14.97
CA LYS A 285 -24.72 10.99 -15.29
C LYS A 285 -24.82 9.48 -15.56
N GLU A 286 -23.86 8.95 -16.30
CA GLU A 286 -23.75 7.53 -16.63
C GLU A 286 -23.58 6.68 -15.37
N SER A 287 -22.78 7.14 -14.40
CA SER A 287 -22.61 6.45 -13.13
C SER A 287 -23.90 6.39 -12.31
N LEU A 288 -24.72 7.45 -12.33
CA LEU A 288 -26.03 7.49 -11.67
C LEU A 288 -27.02 6.53 -12.34
N GLU A 289 -27.03 6.47 -13.68
CA GLU A 289 -27.87 5.54 -14.44
C GLU A 289 -27.50 4.09 -14.15
N LEU A 290 -26.20 3.78 -14.04
CA LEU A 290 -25.72 2.45 -13.65
C LEU A 290 -26.13 2.09 -12.21
N VAL A 291 -26.02 3.01 -11.27
CA VAL A 291 -26.45 2.79 -9.87
C VAL A 291 -27.96 2.55 -9.80
N ALA A 292 -28.76 3.30 -10.56
CA ALA A 292 -30.20 3.08 -10.64
C ALA A 292 -30.54 1.71 -11.22
N ARG A 293 -29.81 1.27 -12.26
CA ARG A 293 -30.05 -0.02 -12.93
C ARG A 293 -29.58 -1.23 -12.12
N PHE A 294 -28.46 -1.13 -11.41
CA PHE A 294 -27.81 -2.28 -10.76
C PHE A 294 -27.90 -2.25 -9.23
N GLY A 295 -28.23 -1.13 -8.61
CA GLY A 295 -28.19 -0.97 -7.15
C GLY A 295 -29.03 -1.99 -6.38
N GLU A 296 -30.20 -2.37 -6.89
CA GLU A 296 -31.07 -3.37 -6.25
C GLU A 296 -30.55 -4.80 -6.39
N ARG A 297 -29.70 -5.07 -7.39
CA ARG A 297 -29.11 -6.39 -7.66
C ARG A 297 -27.83 -6.63 -6.87
N MET A 298 -27.20 -5.58 -6.36
CA MET A 298 -26.07 -5.69 -5.44
C MET A 298 -26.58 -6.11 -4.06
N GLY A 299 -25.83 -6.93 -3.33
CA GLY A 299 -26.11 -7.18 -1.92
C GLY A 299 -25.54 -6.08 -1.01
N PRO A 300 -25.49 -6.30 0.31
CA PRO A 300 -25.32 -5.22 1.31
C PRO A 300 -24.07 -4.35 1.13
N ALA A 301 -22.91 -4.95 0.90
CA ALA A 301 -21.67 -4.18 0.75
C ALA A 301 -21.63 -3.42 -0.57
N GLY A 302 -22.05 -4.06 -1.67
CA GLY A 302 -22.18 -3.38 -2.96
C GLY A 302 -23.12 -2.19 -2.86
N ARG A 303 -24.29 -2.34 -2.22
CA ARG A 303 -25.23 -1.23 -1.98
C ARG A 303 -24.63 -0.13 -1.12
N SER A 304 -23.83 -0.47 -0.11
CA SER A 304 -23.15 0.51 0.75
C SER A 304 -22.19 1.37 -0.08
N VAL A 305 -21.36 0.75 -0.93
CA VAL A 305 -20.47 1.48 -1.84
C VAL A 305 -21.26 2.28 -2.89
N LEU A 306 -22.33 1.73 -3.47
CA LEU A 306 -23.12 2.45 -4.47
C LEU A 306 -23.98 3.58 -3.89
N SER A 307 -24.24 3.57 -2.58
CA SER A 307 -25.02 4.64 -1.92
C SER A 307 -24.35 6.01 -2.04
N VAL A 308 -23.02 6.04 -2.22
CA VAL A 308 -22.22 7.27 -2.35
C VAL A 308 -22.50 8.04 -3.63
N PHE A 309 -23.13 7.40 -4.62
CA PHE A 309 -23.55 8.01 -5.88
C PHE A 309 -24.93 8.69 -5.78
N LYS A 310 -25.75 8.37 -4.77
CA LYS A 310 -27.08 8.99 -4.55
C LYS A 310 -26.98 10.32 -3.84
#